data_AF-A0A3D1I0N2-F1
#
_entry.id   AF-A0A3D1I0N2-F1
#
_cell.length_a   1.000
_cell.length_b   1.000
_cell.length_c   1.000
_cell.angle_alpha   90.00
_cell.angle_beta   90.00
_cell.angle_gamma   90.00
#
_symmetry.space_group_name_H-M   'P 1'
#
loop_
_entity.id
_entity.type
_entity.pdbx_description
1 polymer ?
#
loop_
_entity_poly.entity_id
_entity_poly.type
_entity_poly.pdbx_seq_one_letter_code
_entity_poly.pdbx_strand_id
1 'polypeptide(L)'
;LVTAAFPDAAYNAIAPKLTESLLLPLPSNEAGTFSSGAIPALVEQAEKSSAVLVGCGLGLNLHTKELVSALVQNCTKPMIIDADGINALAANIDILKNIKAPVILTPHPGEMSRLTGMSIADIERDRVNVARRFADEYGVVLLLKGASTVIAGAGRRDAYINVTGNQGMAKGGSGDMLSGIILALLAQGVYPFDAAVLGAYIHGAAGDAAARELSLSSMLASDCIAALPRVLRTLER
;
A
#
# COMPACT_ATOMS: atom_id res chain seq x y z
N LEU A 1 9.95 -11.67 -9.19
CA LEU A 1 9.90 -10.79 -10.38
C LEU A 1 8.91 -9.67 -10.08
N VAL A 2 9.27 -8.42 -10.35
CA VAL A 2 8.39 -7.26 -10.13
C VAL A 2 8.24 -6.52 -11.45
N THR A 3 7.01 -6.19 -11.84
CA THR A 3 6.72 -5.34 -13.00
C THR A 3 6.23 -3.99 -12.50
N ALA A 4 6.93 -2.92 -12.86
CA ALA A 4 6.53 -1.56 -12.57
C ALA A 4 5.76 -0.99 -13.78
N ALA A 5 4.46 -0.81 -13.62
CA ALA A 5 3.62 -0.09 -14.57
C ALA A 5 3.60 1.39 -14.22
N PHE A 6 3.88 2.26 -15.19
CA PHE A 6 3.94 3.72 -15.00
C PHE A 6 3.59 4.47 -16.30
N PRO A 7 3.20 5.75 -16.23
CA PRO A 7 2.93 6.54 -17.44
C PRO A 7 4.20 6.68 -18.30
N ASP A 8 4.10 6.50 -19.60
CA ASP A 8 5.21 6.60 -20.55
C ASP A 8 5.96 7.94 -20.48
N ALA A 9 5.27 9.03 -20.17
CA ALA A 9 5.85 10.34 -19.89
C ALA A 9 6.90 10.32 -18.75
N ALA A 10 6.80 9.38 -17.81
CA ALA A 10 7.72 9.22 -16.69
C ALA A 10 8.91 8.28 -16.98
N TYR A 11 9.00 7.69 -18.18
CA TYR A 11 9.99 6.66 -18.50
C TYR A 11 11.43 7.10 -18.21
N ASN A 12 11.83 8.29 -18.66
CA ASN A 12 13.19 8.78 -18.47
C ASN A 12 13.53 9.07 -17.00
N ALA A 13 12.53 9.31 -16.15
CA ALA A 13 12.74 9.53 -14.72
C ALA A 13 12.79 8.22 -13.92
N ILE A 14 12.14 7.17 -14.41
CA ILE A 14 11.96 5.89 -13.71
C ILE A 14 12.98 4.84 -14.17
N ALA A 15 13.16 4.65 -15.48
CA ALA A 15 13.96 3.56 -16.04
C ALA A 15 15.40 3.50 -15.48
N PRO A 16 16.12 4.62 -15.26
CA PRO A 16 17.47 4.58 -14.69
C PRO A 16 17.53 4.13 -13.21
N LYS A 17 16.41 4.18 -12.49
CA LYS A 17 16.32 3.84 -11.06
C LYS A 17 15.80 2.44 -10.80
N LEU A 18 15.17 1.80 -11.79
CA LEU A 18 14.57 0.47 -11.68
C LEU A 18 15.32 -0.53 -12.56
N THR A 19 16.46 -0.99 -12.07
CA THR A 19 17.40 -1.85 -12.83
C THR A 19 16.99 -3.32 -12.89
N GLU A 20 16.30 -3.83 -11.86
CA GLU A 20 15.93 -5.24 -11.72
C GLU A 20 14.46 -5.51 -12.03
N SER A 21 13.63 -4.47 -12.07
CA SER A 21 12.20 -4.58 -12.35
C SER A 21 11.93 -4.61 -13.86
N LEU A 22 10.90 -5.36 -14.27
CA LEU A 22 10.37 -5.21 -15.62
C LEU A 22 9.64 -3.88 -15.72
N LEU A 23 9.91 -3.12 -16.79
CA LEU A 23 9.30 -1.83 -17.04
C LEU A 23 8.10 -2.01 -17.96
N LEU A 24 6.95 -1.48 -17.56
CA LEU A 24 5.73 -1.44 -18.35
C LEU A 24 5.25 0.02 -18.50
N PRO A 25 5.86 0.81 -19.41
CA PRO A 25 5.36 2.13 -19.73
C PRO A 25 3.99 2.02 -20.42
N LEU A 26 3.04 2.84 -19.99
CA LEU A 26 1.67 2.84 -20.49
C LEU A 26 1.21 4.26 -20.86
N PRO A 27 0.17 4.41 -21.71
CA PRO A 27 -0.25 5.71 -22.22
C PRO A 27 -0.50 6.74 -21.11
N SER A 28 0.12 7.91 -21.22
CA SER A 28 -0.14 9.06 -20.36
C SER A 28 -1.22 9.99 -20.91
N ASN A 29 -1.81 10.81 -20.04
CA ASN A 29 -2.65 11.94 -20.42
C ASN A 29 -1.83 13.24 -20.53
N GLU A 30 -2.48 14.35 -20.87
CA GLU A 30 -1.84 15.66 -21.03
C GLU A 30 -1.10 16.16 -19.78
N ALA A 31 -1.50 15.69 -18.59
CA ALA A 31 -0.85 16.01 -17.32
C ALA A 31 0.33 15.08 -16.98
N GLY A 32 0.70 14.15 -17.86
CA GLY A 32 1.78 13.18 -17.63
C GLY A 32 1.45 12.06 -16.63
N THR A 33 0.17 11.94 -16.24
CA THR A 33 -0.34 10.83 -15.41
C THR A 33 -0.95 9.75 -16.28
N PHE A 34 -1.44 8.64 -15.70
CA PHE A 34 -2.09 7.60 -16.51
C PHE A 34 -3.30 8.13 -17.29
N SER A 35 -3.41 7.70 -18.55
CA SER A 35 -4.63 7.81 -19.34
C SER A 35 -5.53 6.58 -19.12
N SER A 36 -6.84 6.74 -19.28
CA SER A 36 -7.80 5.61 -19.23
C SER A 36 -7.53 4.56 -20.32
N GLY A 37 -6.82 4.94 -21.40
CA GLY A 37 -6.33 3.99 -22.40
C GLY A 37 -5.37 2.91 -21.86
N ALA A 38 -4.77 3.13 -20.69
CA ALA A 38 -3.91 2.16 -20.01
C ALA A 38 -4.68 1.02 -19.31
N ILE A 39 -5.99 1.19 -19.06
CA ILE A 39 -6.78 0.27 -18.24
C ILE A 39 -6.76 -1.18 -18.75
N PRO A 40 -6.98 -1.47 -20.05
CA PRO A 40 -6.97 -2.86 -20.53
C PRO A 40 -5.64 -3.57 -20.25
N ALA A 41 -4.52 -2.90 -20.51
CA ALA A 41 -3.18 -3.44 -20.27
C ALA A 41 -2.89 -3.64 -18.77
N LEU A 42 -3.36 -2.74 -17.91
CA LEU A 42 -3.23 -2.88 -16.45
C LEU A 42 -4.00 -4.07 -15.91
N VAL A 43 -5.25 -4.25 -16.35
CA VAL A 43 -6.07 -5.40 -15.93
C VAL A 43 -5.44 -6.71 -16.44
N GLU A 44 -4.97 -6.74 -17.67
CA GLU A 44 -4.27 -7.92 -18.22
C GLU A 44 -2.99 -8.24 -17.44
N GLN A 45 -2.17 -7.23 -17.14
CA GLN A 45 -0.94 -7.42 -16.39
C GLN A 45 -1.23 -7.83 -14.93
N ALA A 46 -2.29 -7.29 -14.32
CA ALA A 46 -2.72 -7.67 -12.98
C ALA A 46 -3.04 -9.17 -12.90
N GLU A 47 -3.73 -9.72 -13.90
CA GLU A 47 -4.07 -11.16 -13.95
C GLU A 47 -2.86 -12.08 -14.14
N LYS A 48 -1.79 -11.57 -14.77
CA LYS A 48 -0.52 -12.31 -14.92
C LYS A 48 0.36 -12.25 -13.67
N SER A 49 0.06 -11.35 -12.73
CA SER A 49 0.79 -11.17 -11.48
C SER A 49 0.25 -12.06 -10.36
N SER A 50 1.08 -12.35 -9.36
CA SER A 50 0.65 -13.05 -8.14
C SER A 50 -0.05 -12.13 -7.14
N ALA A 51 0.28 -10.84 -7.15
CA ALA A 51 -0.32 -9.80 -6.33
C ALA A 51 -0.15 -8.43 -7.02
N VAL A 52 -0.96 -7.44 -6.63
CA VAL A 52 -0.99 -6.11 -7.25
C VAL A 52 -0.87 -5.03 -6.18
N LEU A 53 -0.08 -3.99 -6.44
CA LEU A 53 -0.06 -2.75 -5.65
C LEU A 53 -0.48 -1.60 -6.57
N VAL A 54 -1.44 -0.79 -6.10
CA VAL A 54 -1.91 0.39 -6.82
C VAL A 54 -2.02 1.59 -5.87
N GLY A 55 -1.62 2.77 -6.34
CA GLY A 55 -1.94 4.04 -5.70
C GLY A 55 -0.77 4.95 -5.33
N CYS A 56 0.44 4.41 -5.16
CA CYS A 56 1.63 5.20 -4.85
C CYS A 56 1.98 6.16 -6.01
N GLY A 57 1.80 7.47 -5.81
CA GLY A 57 2.20 8.50 -6.77
C GLY A 57 1.38 8.54 -8.07
N LEU A 58 0.13 8.07 -8.06
CA LEU A 58 -0.74 8.12 -9.25
C LEU A 58 -1.24 9.54 -9.55
N GLY A 59 -1.28 10.42 -8.54
CA GLY A 59 -2.04 11.66 -8.60
C GLY A 59 -3.55 11.43 -8.59
N LEU A 60 -4.33 12.47 -8.33
CA LEU A 60 -5.78 12.37 -8.21
C LEU A 60 -6.48 13.11 -9.35
N ASN A 61 -6.98 12.35 -10.33
CA ASN A 61 -7.81 12.85 -11.42
C ASN A 61 -8.85 11.79 -11.85
N LEU A 62 -9.65 12.11 -12.88
CA LEU A 62 -10.69 11.20 -13.37
C LEU A 62 -10.11 9.86 -13.88
N HIS A 63 -9.01 9.88 -14.62
CA HIS A 63 -8.36 8.69 -15.14
C HIS A 63 -7.86 7.77 -14.01
N THR A 64 -7.27 8.33 -12.94
CA THR A 64 -6.87 7.54 -11.78
C THR A 64 -8.07 6.86 -11.12
N LYS A 65 -9.21 7.56 -10.99
CA LYS A 65 -10.43 6.98 -10.41
C LYS A 65 -10.98 5.83 -11.24
N GLU A 66 -11.03 6.01 -12.55
CA GLU A 66 -11.48 4.97 -13.49
C GLU A 66 -10.57 3.74 -13.44
N LEU A 67 -9.25 3.96 -13.43
CA LEU A 67 -8.24 2.91 -13.36
C LEU A 67 -8.34 2.10 -12.06
N VAL A 68 -8.38 2.77 -10.91
CA VAL A 68 -8.49 2.09 -9.61
C VAL A 68 -9.81 1.30 -9.53
N SER A 69 -10.92 1.90 -9.98
CA SER A 69 -12.21 1.22 -10.02
C SER A 69 -12.17 -0.02 -10.91
N ALA A 70 -11.59 0.09 -12.10
CA ALA A 70 -11.46 -1.02 -13.04
C ALA A 70 -10.61 -2.16 -12.45
N LEU A 71 -9.50 -1.86 -11.78
CA LEU A 71 -8.67 -2.86 -11.11
C LEU A 71 -9.46 -3.56 -9.99
N VAL A 72 -10.13 -2.81 -9.10
CA VAL A 72 -10.91 -3.38 -7.99
C VAL A 72 -12.03 -4.31 -8.50
N GLN A 73 -12.70 -3.92 -9.58
CA GLN A 73 -13.82 -4.68 -10.14
C GLN A 73 -13.40 -5.92 -10.95
N ASN A 74 -12.22 -5.90 -11.57
CA ASN A 74 -11.82 -6.92 -12.53
C ASN A 74 -10.70 -7.85 -12.04
N CYS A 75 -9.83 -7.39 -11.14
CA CYS A 75 -8.70 -8.17 -10.67
C CYS A 75 -9.15 -9.31 -9.73
N THR A 76 -8.65 -10.51 -10.02
CA THR A 76 -8.86 -11.73 -9.22
C THR A 76 -7.65 -12.10 -8.37
N LYS A 77 -6.66 -11.21 -8.28
CA LYS A 77 -5.44 -11.38 -7.49
C LYS A 77 -5.48 -10.54 -6.21
N PRO A 78 -4.80 -10.97 -5.14
CA PRO A 78 -4.65 -10.14 -3.95
C PRO A 78 -4.08 -8.76 -4.29
N MET A 79 -4.68 -7.71 -3.73
CA MET A 79 -4.36 -6.32 -4.08
C MET A 79 -4.09 -5.47 -2.84
N ILE A 80 -3.10 -4.60 -2.92
CA ILE A 80 -2.89 -3.50 -1.99
C ILE A 80 -3.31 -2.20 -2.67
N ILE A 81 -4.09 -1.39 -1.96
CA ILE A 81 -4.50 -0.05 -2.37
C ILE A 81 -3.96 0.95 -1.34
N ASP A 82 -3.05 1.82 -1.76
CA ASP A 82 -2.40 2.82 -0.89
C ASP A 82 -2.54 4.24 -1.48
N ALA A 83 -2.23 5.27 -0.70
CA ALA A 83 -2.04 6.65 -1.17
C ALA A 83 -3.18 7.17 -2.09
N ASP A 84 -2.85 7.58 -3.32
CA ASP A 84 -3.84 8.11 -4.27
C ASP A 84 -4.88 7.07 -4.71
N GLY A 85 -4.53 5.78 -4.62
CA GLY A 85 -5.48 4.68 -4.82
C GLY A 85 -6.58 4.73 -3.77
N ILE A 86 -6.22 4.96 -2.50
CA ILE A 86 -7.19 5.13 -1.42
C ILE A 86 -8.03 6.40 -1.64
N ASN A 87 -7.39 7.52 -1.99
CA ASN A 87 -8.11 8.76 -2.25
C ASN A 87 -9.07 8.64 -3.44
N ALA A 88 -8.72 7.84 -4.45
CA ALA A 88 -9.59 7.56 -5.60
C ALA A 88 -10.85 6.76 -5.20
N LEU A 89 -10.76 5.88 -4.19
CA LEU A 89 -11.90 5.12 -3.67
C LEU A 89 -12.89 5.98 -2.86
N ALA A 90 -12.46 7.11 -2.30
CA ALA A 90 -13.30 7.91 -1.38
C ALA A 90 -14.63 8.35 -2.02
N ALA A 91 -14.69 8.50 -3.35
CA ALA A 91 -15.91 8.86 -4.06
C ALA A 91 -16.88 7.69 -4.31
N ASN A 92 -16.40 6.43 -4.22
CA ASN A 92 -17.19 5.24 -4.51
C ASN A 92 -16.63 4.02 -3.74
N ILE A 93 -16.62 4.12 -2.41
CA ILE A 93 -15.98 3.12 -1.55
C ILE A 93 -16.70 1.76 -1.55
N ASP A 94 -18.00 1.76 -1.84
CA ASP A 94 -18.84 0.57 -1.88
C ASP A 94 -18.44 -0.45 -2.96
N ILE A 95 -17.58 -0.07 -3.91
CA ILE A 95 -17.01 -1.03 -4.86
C ILE A 95 -16.21 -2.13 -4.14
N LEU A 96 -15.67 -1.85 -2.94
CA LEU A 96 -14.95 -2.83 -2.13
C LEU A 96 -15.84 -4.00 -1.68
N LYS A 97 -17.16 -3.79 -1.57
CA LYS A 97 -18.11 -4.85 -1.17
C LYS A 97 -18.25 -5.95 -2.23
N ASN A 98 -17.78 -5.70 -3.45
CA ASN A 98 -17.86 -6.63 -4.59
C ASN A 98 -16.48 -7.09 -5.08
N ILE A 99 -15.46 -7.03 -4.22
CA ILE A 99 -14.10 -7.50 -4.56
C ILE A 99 -14.10 -9.00 -4.89
N LYS A 100 -13.30 -9.38 -5.88
CA LYS A 100 -13.15 -10.77 -6.34
C LYS A 100 -12.00 -11.51 -5.67
N ALA A 101 -11.14 -10.77 -4.98
CA ALA A 101 -9.97 -11.28 -4.28
C ALA A 101 -9.67 -10.41 -3.06
N PRO A 102 -8.87 -10.88 -2.09
CA PRO A 102 -8.55 -10.11 -0.90
C PRO A 102 -7.91 -8.75 -1.22
N VAL A 103 -8.42 -7.69 -0.61
CA VAL A 103 -7.87 -6.33 -0.71
C VAL A 103 -7.30 -5.89 0.63
N ILE A 104 -6.11 -5.31 0.59
CA ILE A 104 -5.43 -4.67 1.71
C ILE A 104 -5.45 -3.16 1.48
N LEU A 105 -5.97 -2.38 2.43
CA LEU A 105 -5.85 -0.93 2.44
C LEU A 105 -4.89 -0.48 3.53
N THR A 106 -4.07 0.53 3.24
CA THR A 106 -3.04 1.05 4.15
C THR A 106 -3.24 2.53 4.50
N PRO A 107 -4.43 3.00 4.91
CA PRO A 107 -4.66 4.43 5.09
C PRO A 107 -3.89 4.99 6.28
N HIS A 108 -3.38 6.21 6.14
CA HIS A 108 -3.06 7.06 7.29
C HIS A 108 -4.34 7.74 7.83
N PRO A 109 -4.33 8.40 9.01
CA PRO A 109 -5.55 8.93 9.63
C PRO A 109 -6.32 9.93 8.74
N GLY A 110 -5.60 10.79 8.00
CA GLY A 110 -6.21 11.66 7.00
C GLY A 110 -6.90 10.94 5.82
N GLU A 111 -6.34 9.87 5.28
CA GLU A 111 -6.99 9.04 4.26
C GLU A 111 -8.21 8.33 4.84
N MET A 112 -8.08 7.78 6.06
CA MET A 112 -9.16 7.12 6.78
C MET A 112 -10.33 8.08 7.06
N SER A 113 -10.03 9.34 7.41
CA SER A 113 -11.04 10.40 7.59
C SER A 113 -11.83 10.66 6.31
N ARG A 114 -11.17 10.69 5.14
CA ARG A 114 -11.86 10.84 3.85
C ARG A 114 -12.72 9.63 3.50
N LEU A 115 -12.26 8.42 3.80
CA LEU A 115 -13.02 7.19 3.53
C LEU A 115 -14.26 7.05 4.41
N THR A 116 -14.16 7.43 5.69
CA THR A 116 -15.23 7.20 6.69
C THR A 116 -16.11 8.41 6.95
N GLY A 117 -15.67 9.61 6.58
CA GLY A 117 -16.29 10.88 6.98
C GLY A 117 -16.07 11.24 8.47
N MET A 118 -15.37 10.41 9.24
CA MET A 118 -15.06 10.69 10.64
C MET A 118 -13.96 11.77 10.75
N SER A 119 -13.96 12.53 11.84
CA SER A 119 -12.85 13.43 12.14
C SER A 119 -11.58 12.63 12.48
N ILE A 120 -10.40 13.18 12.18
CA ILE A 120 -9.11 12.54 12.55
C ILE A 120 -9.05 12.33 14.07
N ALA A 121 -9.57 13.26 14.87
CA ALA A 121 -9.57 13.15 16.33
C ALA A 121 -10.42 11.96 16.83
N ASP A 122 -11.56 11.69 16.21
CA ASP A 122 -12.41 10.55 16.57
C ASP A 122 -11.78 9.22 16.12
N ILE A 123 -11.10 9.22 14.97
CA ILE A 123 -10.33 8.06 14.49
C ILE A 123 -9.21 7.74 15.48
N GLU A 124 -8.41 8.73 15.88
CA GLU A 124 -7.29 8.55 16.81
C GLU A 124 -7.73 8.12 18.20
N ARG A 125 -8.93 8.54 18.65
CA ARG A 125 -9.48 8.16 19.96
C ARG A 125 -9.77 6.66 20.07
N ASP A 126 -10.16 6.02 18.97
CA ASP A 126 -10.56 4.60 18.98
C ASP A 126 -10.15 3.87 17.68
N ARG A 127 -8.85 3.92 17.39
CA ARG A 127 -8.26 3.37 16.16
C ARG A 127 -8.58 1.89 15.95
N VAL A 128 -8.60 1.11 17.04
CA VAL A 128 -8.86 -0.34 17.00
C VAL A 128 -10.28 -0.63 16.52
N ASN A 129 -11.30 -0.02 17.13
CA ASN A 129 -12.68 -0.30 16.71
C ASN A 129 -13.00 0.32 15.36
N VAL A 130 -12.43 1.49 15.04
CA VAL A 130 -12.57 2.10 13.70
C VAL A 130 -12.01 1.16 12.63
N ALA A 131 -10.81 0.63 12.83
CA ALA A 131 -10.19 -0.27 11.88
C ALA A 131 -10.98 -1.58 11.71
N ARG A 132 -11.44 -2.17 12.81
CA ARG A 132 -12.23 -3.41 12.79
C ARG A 132 -13.57 -3.23 12.09
N ARG A 133 -14.33 -2.20 12.45
CA ARG A 133 -15.63 -1.93 11.81
C ARG A 133 -15.48 -1.71 10.31
N PHE A 134 -14.49 -0.94 9.90
CA PHE A 134 -14.23 -0.69 8.49
C PHE A 134 -13.83 -1.98 7.75
N ALA A 135 -12.92 -2.77 8.33
CA ALA A 135 -12.52 -4.06 7.75
C ALA A 135 -13.73 -4.99 7.55
N ASP A 136 -14.60 -5.12 8.55
CA ASP A 136 -15.82 -5.93 8.49
C ASP A 136 -16.84 -5.38 7.49
N GLU A 137 -17.06 -4.06 7.45
CA GLU A 137 -18.05 -3.42 6.58
C GLU A 137 -17.73 -3.59 5.09
N TYR A 138 -16.44 -3.51 4.72
CA TYR A 138 -15.99 -3.55 3.34
C TYR A 138 -15.36 -4.89 2.94
N GLY A 139 -15.22 -5.85 3.86
CA GLY A 139 -14.67 -7.17 3.55
C GLY A 139 -13.16 -7.16 3.28
N VAL A 140 -12.41 -6.25 3.90
CA VAL A 140 -10.98 -5.99 3.58
C VAL A 140 -10.04 -6.30 4.75
N VAL A 141 -8.74 -6.30 4.47
CA VAL A 141 -7.70 -6.13 5.49
C VAL A 141 -7.32 -4.65 5.54
N LEU A 142 -7.29 -4.08 6.74
CA LEU A 142 -6.97 -2.67 6.95
C LEU A 142 -5.73 -2.53 7.81
N LEU A 143 -4.74 -1.75 7.35
CA LEU A 143 -3.64 -1.24 8.14
C LEU A 143 -3.81 0.27 8.36
N LEU A 144 -4.38 0.65 9.50
CA LEU A 144 -4.51 2.05 9.89
C LEU A 144 -3.15 2.56 10.42
N LYS A 145 -2.39 3.23 9.54
CA LYS A 145 -1.03 3.75 9.81
C LYS A 145 -1.06 4.83 10.91
N GLY A 146 0.03 4.94 11.67
CA GLY A 146 0.22 5.93 12.74
C GLY A 146 1.32 5.50 13.71
N ALA A 147 1.53 6.25 14.80
CA ALA A 147 2.37 5.78 15.91
C ALA A 147 1.70 4.53 16.51
N SER A 148 2.28 3.37 16.27
CA SER A 148 1.63 2.06 16.35
C SER A 148 0.55 1.83 15.28
N THR A 149 0.86 1.02 14.27
CA THR A 149 -0.10 0.68 13.20
C THR A 149 -1.10 -0.35 13.71
N VAL A 150 -2.40 -0.13 13.46
CA VAL A 150 -3.45 -1.09 13.77
C VAL A 150 -3.77 -1.91 12.53
N ILE A 151 -3.79 -3.24 12.66
CA ILE A 151 -4.11 -4.18 11.60
C ILE A 151 -5.40 -4.93 11.97
N ALA A 152 -6.42 -4.83 11.13
CA ALA A 152 -7.68 -5.52 11.29
C ALA A 152 -8.07 -6.23 9.98
N GLY A 153 -8.84 -7.32 10.07
CA GLY A 153 -9.32 -8.04 8.89
C GLY A 153 -10.77 -8.48 9.07
N ALA A 154 -11.51 -8.48 7.97
CA ALA A 154 -12.92 -8.87 7.95
C ALA A 154 -13.15 -10.26 8.57
N GLY A 155 -14.17 -10.36 9.42
CA GLY A 155 -14.58 -11.59 10.10
C GLY A 155 -13.62 -12.02 11.22
N ARG A 156 -12.58 -11.23 11.52
CA ARG A 156 -11.64 -11.53 12.61
C ARG A 156 -12.06 -10.82 13.89
N ARG A 157 -12.04 -11.56 15.01
CA ARG A 157 -12.32 -11.00 16.33
C ARG A 157 -11.18 -10.08 16.80
N ASP A 158 -9.96 -10.43 16.46
CA ASP A 158 -8.76 -9.77 16.99
C ASP A 158 -8.18 -8.79 15.97
N ALA A 159 -7.69 -7.67 16.48
CA ALA A 159 -6.84 -6.73 15.76
C ALA A 159 -5.43 -6.78 16.34
N TYR A 160 -4.44 -6.53 15.50
CA TYR A 160 -3.03 -6.52 15.88
C TYR A 160 -2.55 -5.07 15.93
N ILE A 161 -1.64 -4.79 16.86
CA ILE A 161 -0.99 -3.48 16.97
C ILE A 161 0.50 -3.71 16.76
N ASN A 162 1.04 -3.16 15.67
CA ASN A 162 2.47 -3.15 15.44
C ASN A 162 3.10 -2.05 16.28
N VAL A 163 4.01 -2.43 17.18
CA VAL A 163 4.72 -1.51 18.09
C VAL A 163 6.15 -1.21 17.65
N THR A 164 6.61 -1.79 16.54
CA THR A 164 7.94 -1.48 15.97
C THR A 164 7.92 -0.19 15.16
N GLY A 165 9.11 0.36 14.93
CA GLY A 165 9.29 1.61 14.22
C GLY A 165 9.39 2.82 15.15
N ASN A 166 9.68 3.96 14.55
CA ASN A 166 10.00 5.18 15.28
C ASN A 166 9.59 6.43 14.49
N GLN A 167 9.63 7.59 15.16
CA GLN A 167 9.22 8.88 14.58
C GLN A 167 10.07 9.32 13.37
N GLY A 168 11.28 8.79 13.19
CA GLY A 168 12.11 9.08 12.02
C GLY A 168 11.51 8.57 10.71
N MET A 169 10.57 7.62 10.80
CA MET A 169 9.83 7.07 9.67
C MET A 169 8.70 7.98 9.18
N ALA A 170 8.37 9.06 9.90
CA ALA A 170 7.34 10.04 9.51
C ALA A 170 7.84 10.97 8.38
N LYS A 171 8.26 10.35 7.27
CA LYS A 171 8.82 10.99 6.07
C LYS A 171 8.17 10.40 4.81
N GLY A 172 8.20 11.17 3.73
CA GLY A 172 7.74 10.69 2.42
C GLY A 172 8.49 9.42 1.98
N GLY A 173 7.77 8.48 1.37
CA GLY A 173 8.30 7.20 0.90
C GLY A 173 8.18 6.03 1.88
N SER A 174 7.99 6.27 3.19
CA SER A 174 7.86 5.16 4.16
C SER A 174 6.58 4.34 3.95
N GLY A 175 5.47 4.98 3.59
CA GLY A 175 4.23 4.30 3.22
C GLY A 175 4.41 3.41 1.98
N ASP A 176 5.08 3.93 0.94
CA ASP A 176 5.36 3.19 -0.29
C ASP A 176 6.25 1.96 -0.02
N MET A 177 7.23 2.11 0.89
CA MET A 177 8.05 0.99 1.38
C MET A 177 7.20 -0.09 2.05
N LEU A 178 6.31 0.29 2.98
CA LEU A 178 5.41 -0.66 3.64
C LEU A 178 4.58 -1.45 2.61
N SER A 179 3.98 -0.73 1.66
CA SER A 179 3.16 -1.31 0.60
C SER A 179 3.96 -2.26 -0.29
N GLY A 180 5.20 -1.92 -0.64
CA GLY A 180 6.12 -2.80 -1.38
C GLY A 180 6.52 -4.07 -0.62
N ILE A 181 6.75 -3.97 0.70
CA ILE A 181 7.03 -5.14 1.55
C ILE A 181 5.83 -6.09 1.58
N ILE A 182 4.62 -5.55 1.79
CA ILE A 182 3.39 -6.36 1.80
C ILE A 182 3.17 -7.01 0.43
N LEU A 183 3.38 -6.28 -0.67
CA LEU A 183 3.31 -6.83 -2.02
C LEU A 183 4.25 -8.02 -2.21
N ALA A 184 5.50 -7.90 -1.75
CA ALA A 184 6.48 -8.98 -1.85
C ALA A 184 6.06 -10.24 -1.07
N LEU A 185 5.46 -10.07 0.11
CA LEU A 185 4.93 -11.18 0.92
C LEU A 185 3.71 -11.84 0.27
N LEU A 186 2.77 -11.05 -0.26
CA LEU A 186 1.62 -11.57 -1.01
C LEU A 186 2.06 -12.36 -2.24
N ALA A 187 3.03 -11.84 -3.00
CA ALA A 187 3.55 -12.50 -4.19
C ALA A 187 4.25 -13.84 -3.86
N GLN A 188 4.74 -14.01 -2.64
CA GLN A 188 5.30 -15.26 -2.12
C GLN A 188 4.24 -16.23 -1.57
N GLY A 189 2.96 -15.87 -1.61
CA GLY A 189 1.84 -16.72 -1.18
C GLY A 189 1.49 -16.61 0.30
N VAL A 190 2.02 -15.61 1.02
CA VAL A 190 1.62 -15.34 2.41
C VAL A 190 0.16 -14.88 2.43
N TYR A 191 -0.62 -15.42 3.36
CA TYR A 191 -2.04 -15.06 3.51
C TYR A 191 -2.20 -13.54 3.78
N PRO A 192 -3.19 -12.85 3.19
CA PRO A 192 -3.24 -11.38 3.19
C PRO A 192 -3.18 -10.70 4.56
N PHE A 193 -3.90 -11.25 5.55
CA PHE A 193 -3.84 -10.71 6.91
C PHE A 193 -2.44 -10.88 7.52
N ASP A 194 -1.81 -12.04 7.32
CA ASP A 194 -0.48 -12.32 7.85
C ASP A 194 0.59 -11.49 7.13
N ALA A 195 0.44 -11.28 5.82
CA ALA A 195 1.29 -10.39 5.03
C ALA A 195 1.20 -8.94 5.52
N ALA A 196 0.02 -8.46 5.90
CA ALA A 196 -0.16 -7.15 6.52
C ALA A 196 0.55 -7.04 7.88
N VAL A 197 0.39 -8.04 8.75
CA VAL A 197 1.02 -8.06 10.08
C VAL A 197 2.54 -8.14 9.97
N LEU A 198 3.06 -9.08 9.19
CA LEU A 198 4.50 -9.25 8.96
C LEU A 198 5.10 -8.03 8.25
N GLY A 199 4.40 -7.49 7.25
CA GLY A 199 4.85 -6.31 6.53
C GLY A 199 4.98 -5.08 7.43
N ALA A 200 4.00 -4.84 8.30
CA ALA A 200 4.07 -3.77 9.29
C ALA A 200 5.26 -3.94 10.26
N TYR A 201 5.47 -5.17 10.74
CA TYR A 201 6.59 -5.48 11.63
C TYR A 201 7.94 -5.26 10.96
N ILE A 202 8.15 -5.84 9.76
CA ILE A 202 9.40 -5.73 8.99
C ILE A 202 9.71 -4.27 8.66
N HIS A 203 8.68 -3.52 8.23
CA HIS A 203 8.79 -2.09 7.96
C HIS A 203 9.28 -1.32 9.20
N GLY A 204 8.63 -1.49 10.35
CA GLY A 204 9.04 -0.82 11.59
C GLY A 204 10.42 -1.25 12.07
N ALA A 205 10.72 -2.54 12.03
CA ALA A 205 12.03 -3.08 12.43
C ALA A 205 13.17 -2.55 11.53
N ALA A 206 12.91 -2.35 10.24
CA ALA A 206 13.86 -1.73 9.31
C ALA A 206 14.09 -0.25 9.65
N GLY A 207 13.03 0.47 10.01
CA GLY A 207 13.14 1.85 10.52
C GLY A 207 13.95 1.93 11.81
N ASP A 208 13.76 1.02 12.75
CA ASP A 208 14.53 0.98 14.00
C ASP A 208 15.99 0.60 13.77
N ALA A 209 16.27 -0.27 12.79
CA ALA A 209 17.61 -0.60 12.37
C ALA A 209 18.33 0.61 11.74
N ALA A 210 17.68 1.34 10.83
CA ALA A 210 18.25 2.54 10.21
C ALA A 210 18.47 3.68 11.22
N ALA A 211 17.52 3.90 12.13
CA ALA A 211 17.64 4.90 13.18
C ALA A 211 18.86 4.67 14.11
N ARG A 212 19.17 3.40 14.41
CA ARG A 212 20.34 3.03 15.22
C ARG A 212 21.67 3.36 14.55
N GLU A 213 21.73 3.39 13.21
CA GLU A 213 22.96 3.65 12.46
C GLU A 213 23.15 5.13 12.11
N LEU A 214 22.08 5.85 11.77
CA LEU A 214 22.18 7.21 11.23
C LEU A 214 21.65 8.31 12.18
N SER A 215 20.68 7.99 13.04
CA SER A 215 19.77 8.85 13.81
C SER A 215 18.34 8.94 13.25
N LEU A 216 17.39 9.23 14.15
CA LEU A 216 15.97 9.44 13.83
C LEU A 216 15.75 10.59 12.82
N SER A 217 16.56 11.64 12.90
CA SER A 217 16.35 12.85 12.11
C SER A 217 16.97 12.76 10.72
N SER A 218 18.06 12.00 10.55
CA SER A 218 18.77 11.89 9.27
C SER A 218 18.30 10.73 8.39
N MET A 219 17.81 9.64 8.98
CA MET A 219 17.38 8.45 8.22
C MET A 219 16.32 8.78 7.16
N LEU A 220 16.42 8.14 6.00
CA LEU A 220 15.49 8.22 4.88
C LEU A 220 14.83 6.86 4.63
N ALA A 221 13.76 6.84 3.82
CA ALA A 221 13.13 5.60 3.40
C ALA A 221 14.11 4.65 2.68
N SER A 222 15.07 5.19 1.91
CA SER A 222 16.15 4.41 1.29
C SER A 222 17.06 3.72 2.30
N ASP A 223 17.33 4.35 3.45
CA ASP A 223 18.16 3.76 4.50
C ASP A 223 17.41 2.63 5.20
N CYS A 224 16.10 2.78 5.40
CA CYS A 224 15.23 1.71 5.88
C CYS A 224 15.22 0.53 4.89
N ILE A 225 15.11 0.79 3.59
CA ILE A 225 15.17 -0.26 2.54
C ILE A 225 16.53 -0.98 2.58
N ALA A 226 17.63 -0.24 2.71
CA ALA A 226 18.97 -0.81 2.82
C ALA A 226 19.14 -1.69 4.08
N ALA A 227 18.36 -1.43 5.14
CA ALA A 227 18.37 -2.25 6.35
C ALA A 227 17.54 -3.55 6.24
N LEU A 228 16.67 -3.69 5.22
CA LEU A 228 15.78 -4.86 5.07
C LEU A 228 16.51 -6.21 5.07
N PRO A 229 17.61 -6.42 4.32
CA PRO A 229 18.29 -7.73 4.32
C PRO A 229 18.76 -8.16 5.71
N ARG A 230 19.23 -7.21 6.53
CA ARG A 230 19.62 -7.49 7.91
C ARG A 230 18.42 -7.87 8.78
N VAL A 231 17.29 -7.17 8.64
CA VAL A 231 16.06 -7.50 9.38
C VAL A 231 15.55 -8.88 8.98
N LEU A 232 15.47 -9.16 7.68
CA LEU A 232 15.02 -10.46 7.16
C LEU A 232 15.90 -11.61 7.65
N ARG A 233 17.23 -11.43 7.68
CA ARG A 233 18.17 -12.41 8.24
C ARG A 233 17.87 -12.77 9.70
N THR A 234 17.33 -11.85 10.50
CA THR A 234 16.95 -12.18 11.90
C THR A 234 15.67 -13.02 12.01
N LEU A 235 14.89 -13.11 10.93
CA LEU A 235 13.66 -13.90 10.83
C LEU A 235 13.90 -15.27 10.17
N GLU A 236 14.99 -15.41 9.43
CA GLU A 236 15.47 -16.69 8.90
C GLU A 236 15.96 -17.59 10.06
N ARG A 237 15.65 -18.89 9.96
CA ARG A 237 16.12 -19.91 10.90
C ARG A 237 17.38 -20.59 10.39
#